data_AF-A0A3P7KG95-F1
#
_entry.id   AF-A0A3P7KG95-F1
#
_cell.length_a   1.000
_cell.length_b   1.000
_cell.length_c   1.000
_cell.angle_alpha   90.00
_cell.angle_beta   90.00
_cell.angle_gamma   90.00
#
_symmetry.space_group_name_H-M   'P 1'
#
loop_
_entity.id
_entity.type
_entity.pdbx_description
1 polymer ?
#
loop_
_entity_poly.entity_id
_entity_poly.type
_entity_poly.pdbx_seq_one_letter_code
_entity_poly.pdbx_strand_id
1 'polypeptide(L)'
;MYPDVIHKILVINIPTFFRMIWTLISPCLSKHTQEKIEILGADWKQKLKEYIDEDVLYEHWGGIRKAETPYGHIRLGGEVPENFRYDPSNDVPASKLQKLKIPARTSDFVSVVVEG
;
A
#
# COMPACT_ATOMS: atom_id res chain seq x y z
N MET A 1 -13.51 9.34 -4.66
CA MET A 1 -12.25 10.11 -4.56
C MET A 1 -12.32 10.91 -3.28
N TYR A 2 -11.25 10.94 -2.49
CA TYR A 2 -11.16 11.70 -1.24
C TYR A 2 -10.31 12.97 -1.48
N PRO A 3 -10.90 14.05 -2.06
CA PRO A 3 -10.18 15.31 -2.22
C PRO A 3 -9.83 15.87 -0.84
N ASP A 4 -8.62 16.42 -0.69
CA ASP A 4 -8.14 17.17 0.48
C ASP A 4 -8.01 16.48 1.84
N VAL A 5 -7.97 15.15 1.89
CA VAL A 5 -7.69 14.44 3.17
C VAL A 5 -6.22 14.57 3.60
N ILE A 6 -5.30 14.84 2.68
CA ILE A 6 -3.87 14.88 2.97
C ILE A 6 -3.47 16.29 3.42
N HIS A 7 -2.95 16.42 4.64
CA HIS A 7 -2.35 17.67 5.13
C HIS A 7 -0.88 17.81 4.71
N LYS A 8 -0.07 16.77 4.93
CA LYS A 8 1.37 16.75 4.65
C LYS A 8 1.82 15.32 4.35
N ILE A 9 2.81 15.16 3.47
CA ILE A 9 3.47 13.88 3.16
C ILE A 9 4.96 14.05 3.44
N LEU A 10 5.49 13.32 4.41
CA LEU A 10 6.91 13.36 4.78
C LEU A 10 7.60 12.10 4.25
N VAL A 11 8.57 12.28 3.36
CA VAL A 11 9.35 11.18 2.78
C VAL A 11 10.67 11.10 3.54
N ILE A 12 10.90 9.98 4.22
CA ILE A 12 12.03 9.77 5.15
C ILE A 12 12.92 8.62 4.69
N ASN A 13 14.13 8.54 5.28
CA ASN A 13 15.08 7.43 5.06
C ASN A 13 15.32 7.11 3.57
N ILE A 14 15.43 8.17 2.75
CA ILE A 14 15.59 8.00 1.32
C ILE A 14 17.06 7.76 0.93
N PRO A 15 17.31 6.93 -0.09
CA PRO A 15 18.65 6.81 -0.67
C PRO A 15 18.98 8.05 -1.52
N THR A 16 20.26 8.29 -1.76
CA THR A 16 20.75 9.45 -2.52
C THR A 16 20.19 9.55 -3.94
N PHE A 17 19.82 8.41 -4.55
CA PHE A 17 19.23 8.37 -5.89
C PHE A 17 17.73 8.72 -5.94
N PHE A 18 17.06 8.95 -4.81
CA PHE A 18 15.63 9.26 -4.77
C PHE A 18 15.26 10.50 -5.59
N ARG A 19 16.18 11.46 -5.73
CA ARG A 19 15.99 12.63 -6.59
C ARG A 19 15.66 12.24 -8.04
N MET A 20 16.27 11.18 -8.57
CA MET A 20 15.97 10.69 -9.91
C MET A 20 14.56 10.09 -9.99
N ILE A 21 14.16 9.31 -8.99
CA ILE A 21 12.81 8.74 -8.88
C ILE A 21 11.75 9.85 -8.80
N TRP A 22 12.01 10.90 -8.01
CA TRP A 22 11.11 12.03 -7.88
C TRP A 22 10.86 12.75 -9.21
N THR A 23 11.88 12.91 -10.05
CA THR A 23 11.73 13.49 -11.39
C THR A 23 10.82 12.64 -12.29
N LEU A 24 10.80 11.32 -12.11
CA LEU A 24 9.92 10.41 -12.85
C LEU A 24 8.48 10.42 -12.33
N ILE A 25 8.29 10.54 -11.01
CA ILE A 25 6.96 10.44 -10.38
C ILE A 25 6.24 11.80 -10.34
N SER A 26 6.96 12.90 -10.13
CA SER A 26 6.35 14.21 -9.93
C SER A 26 5.39 14.65 -11.04
N PRO A 27 5.62 14.38 -12.35
CA PRO A 27 4.67 14.76 -13.40
C PRO A 27 3.32 14.04 -13.30
N CYS A 28 3.26 12.88 -12.64
CA CYS A 28 2.02 12.13 -12.42
C CYS A 28 1.19 12.67 -11.23
N LEU A 29 1.76 13.57 -10.43
CA LEU A 29 1.12 14.15 -9.26
C LEU A 29 0.58 15.55 -9.56
N SER A 30 -0.57 15.89 -8.99
CA SER A 30 -1.10 17.26 -9.08
C SER A 30 -0.17 18.25 -8.37
N LYS A 31 -0.13 19.51 -8.82
CA LYS A 31 0.67 20.57 -8.16
C LYS A 31 0.35 20.66 -6.66
N HIS A 32 -0.94 20.59 -6.32
CA HIS A 32 -1.40 20.61 -4.94
C HIS A 32 -0.86 19.44 -4.09
N THR A 33 -0.73 18.25 -4.68
CA THR A 33 -0.10 17.10 -4.02
C THR A 33 1.41 17.29 -3.87
N GLN A 34 2.08 17.83 -4.90
CA GLN A 34 3.52 18.09 -4.86
C GLN A 34 3.88 19.09 -3.76
N GLU A 35 3.08 20.14 -3.56
CA GLU A 35 3.27 21.15 -2.50
C GLU A 35 3.16 20.56 -1.08
N LYS A 36 2.41 19.46 -0.92
CA LYS A 36 2.25 18.76 0.36
C LYS A 36 3.40 17.80 0.66
N ILE A 37 4.23 17.46 -0.33
CA ILE A 37 5.31 16.49 -0.20
C ILE A 37 6.60 17.19 0.25
N GLU A 38 7.20 16.68 1.30
CA GLU A 38 8.50 17.14 1.80
C GLU A 38 9.44 15.94 1.92
N ILE A 39 10.60 16.06 1.27
CA ILE A 39 11.64 15.03 1.25
C ILE A 39 12.67 15.39 2.31
N LEU A 40 12.74 14.60 3.38
CA LEU A 40 13.59 14.85 4.52
C LEU A 40 14.99 14.25 4.34
N GLY A 41 15.98 14.91 4.94
CA GLY A 41 17.39 14.51 4.92
C GLY A 41 17.73 13.44 5.95
N ALA A 42 19.03 13.33 6.28
CA ALA A 42 19.53 12.40 7.30
C ALA A 42 18.98 12.71 8.71
N ASP A 43 18.58 13.96 8.95
CA ASP A 43 17.97 14.49 10.17
C ASP A 43 16.45 14.23 10.26
N TRP A 44 15.90 13.36 9.40
CA TRP A 44 14.47 13.11 9.31
C TRP A 44 13.80 12.80 10.65
N LYS A 45 14.48 12.09 11.57
CA LYS A 45 13.93 11.80 12.91
C LYS A 45 13.66 13.06 13.72
N GLN A 46 14.54 14.05 13.64
CA GLN A 46 14.34 15.32 14.33
C GLN A 46 13.21 16.12 13.66
N LYS A 47 13.21 16.14 12.32
CA LYS A 47 12.19 16.82 11.53
C LYS A 47 10.79 16.28 11.73
N LEU A 48 10.62 14.96 11.90
CA LEU A 48 9.31 14.36 12.20
C LEU A 48 8.68 14.95 13.48
N LYS A 49 9.49 15.29 14.48
CA LYS A 49 9.03 15.83 15.77
C LYS A 49 8.54 17.27 15.68
N GLU A 50 8.86 17.97 14.59
CA GLU A 50 8.28 19.29 14.29
C GLU A 50 6.81 19.18 13.85
N TYR A 51 6.35 17.99 13.43
CA TYR A 51 5.00 17.74 12.93
C TYR A 51 4.18 16.79 13.79
N ILE A 52 4.83 15.90 14.56
CA ILE A 52 4.20 14.85 15.36
C ILE A 52 4.78 14.89 16.76
N ASP A 53 3.92 14.94 17.78
CA ASP A 53 4.36 14.94 19.17
C ASP A 53 5.17 13.67 19.52
N GLU A 54 6.21 13.85 20.32
CA GLU A 54 7.19 12.79 20.61
C GLU A 54 6.57 11.61 21.39
N ASP A 55 5.52 11.86 22.17
CA ASP A 55 4.79 10.86 22.95
C ASP A 55 3.87 9.97 22.09
N VAL A 56 3.51 10.42 20.89
CA VAL A 56 2.72 9.65 19.92
C VAL A 56 3.60 8.81 19.00
N LEU A 57 4.82 9.29 18.71
CA LEU A 57 5.75 8.68 17.77
C LEU A 57 6.59 7.57 18.43
N TYR A 58 6.70 6.39 17.79
CA TYR A 58 7.51 5.29 18.34
C TYR A 58 9.01 5.60 18.32
N GLU A 59 9.74 4.98 19.25
CA GLU A 59 11.19 5.14 19.42
C GLU A 59 11.99 4.92 18.12
N HIS A 60 11.60 3.91 17.32
CA HIS A 60 12.25 3.66 16.03
C HIS A 60 12.17 4.83 15.06
N TRP A 61 11.05 5.57 15.10
CA TRP A 61 10.78 6.72 14.23
C TRP A 61 11.26 8.05 14.83
N GLY A 62 11.84 8.04 16.03
CA GLY A 62 12.46 9.20 16.67
C GLY A 62 11.73 9.77 17.88
N GLY A 63 10.58 9.22 18.28
CA GLY A 63 9.85 9.66 19.47
C GLY A 63 10.23 8.89 20.74
N ILE A 64 9.36 8.95 21.75
CA ILE A 64 9.53 8.31 23.07
C ILE A 64 8.43 7.28 23.37
N ARG A 65 7.50 7.06 22.43
CA ARG A 65 6.43 6.08 22.62
C ARG A 65 7.00 4.66 22.60
N LYS A 66 6.83 3.96 23.71
CA LYS A 66 7.17 2.54 23.81
C LYS A 66 6.22 1.67 23.00
N ALA A 67 6.75 0.60 22.43
CA ALA A 67 5.97 -0.43 21.76
C ALA A 67 6.52 -1.81 22.06
N GLU A 68 5.65 -2.83 21.95
CA GLU A 68 6.05 -4.24 22.08
C GLU A 68 6.91 -4.70 20.90
N THR A 69 6.77 -4.07 19.74
CA THR A 69 7.53 -4.37 18.53
C THR A 69 8.44 -3.18 18.17
N PRO A 70 9.55 -3.41 17.46
CA PRO A 70 10.48 -2.33 17.09
C PRO A 70 9.82 -1.20 16.29
N TYR A 71 8.78 -1.48 15.50
CA TYR A 71 8.13 -0.51 14.62
C TYR A 71 6.75 -0.06 15.12
N GLY A 72 6.38 -0.50 16.33
CA GLY A 72 5.04 -0.34 16.87
C GLY A 72 3.97 -0.95 15.98
N HIS A 73 2.93 -0.20 15.70
CA HIS A 73 1.80 -0.69 14.90
C HIS A 73 2.04 -0.63 13.38
N ILE A 74 3.21 -0.14 12.94
CA ILE A 74 3.53 -0.02 11.52
C ILE A 74 4.05 -1.35 10.99
N ARG A 75 3.37 -1.89 9.97
CA ARG A 75 3.78 -3.12 9.29
C ARG A 75 4.76 -2.77 8.18
N LEU A 76 5.98 -3.30 8.26
CA LEU A 76 7.02 -3.08 7.25
C LEU A 76 6.91 -4.00 6.01
N GLY A 77 5.89 -4.85 5.97
CA GLY A 77 5.82 -5.92 4.97
C GLY A 77 6.91 -6.96 5.20
N GLY A 78 7.34 -7.61 4.12
CA GLY A 78 8.33 -8.68 4.12
C GLY A 78 8.11 -9.64 2.96
N GLU A 79 8.93 -10.68 2.89
CA GLU A 79 8.71 -11.75 1.92
C GLU A 79 7.40 -12.46 2.22
N VAL A 80 6.53 -12.55 1.20
CA VAL A 80 5.28 -13.30 1.30
C VAL A 80 5.62 -14.79 1.41
N PRO A 81 5.20 -15.48 2.49
CA PRO A 81 5.45 -16.90 2.64
C PRO A 81 4.89 -17.70 1.46
N GLU A 82 5.59 -18.77 1.08
CA GLU A 82 5.28 -19.54 -0.13
C GLU A 82 3.89 -20.17 -0.09
N ASN A 83 3.40 -20.57 1.08
CA ASN A 83 2.07 -21.14 1.26
C ASN A 83 0.92 -20.16 1.02
N PHE A 84 1.18 -18.85 0.95
CA PHE A 84 0.18 -17.85 0.54
C PHE A 84 0.21 -17.58 -0.97
N ARG A 85 1.19 -18.14 -1.70
CA ARG A 85 1.24 -17.98 -3.15
C ARG A 85 0.09 -18.75 -3.77
N TYR A 86 -0.46 -18.16 -4.82
CA TYR A 86 -1.43 -18.83 -5.65
C TYR A 86 -0.80 -20.11 -6.24
N ASP A 87 -1.46 -21.23 -6.01
CA ASP A 87 -1.09 -22.53 -6.57
C ASP A 87 -2.22 -22.99 -7.51
N PRO A 88 -1.97 -23.05 -8.83
CA PRO A 88 -2.93 -23.55 -9.82
C PRO A 88 -3.44 -24.96 -9.53
N SER A 89 -2.72 -25.77 -8.74
CA SER A 89 -3.17 -27.12 -8.36
C SER A 89 -4.42 -27.13 -7.47
N ASN A 90 -4.66 -26.02 -6.76
CA ASN A 90 -5.86 -25.82 -5.93
C ASN A 90 -7.07 -25.33 -6.73
N ASP A 91 -6.91 -25.02 -8.02
CA ASP A 91 -8.01 -24.58 -8.85
C ASP A 91 -9.04 -25.68 -9.03
N VAL A 92 -10.31 -25.28 -9.13
CA VAL A 92 -11.38 -26.20 -9.50
C VAL A 92 -11.04 -26.78 -10.88
N PRO A 93 -10.96 -28.13 -11.03
CA PRO A 93 -10.60 -28.75 -12.29
C PRO A 93 -11.54 -28.29 -13.42
N ALA A 94 -11.00 -28.08 -14.61
CA ALA A 94 -11.77 -27.62 -15.77
C ALA A 94 -12.97 -28.52 -16.09
N SER A 95 -12.92 -29.81 -15.74
CA SER A 95 -14.02 -30.76 -15.88
C SER A 95 -15.25 -30.43 -15.02
N LYS A 96 -15.07 -29.69 -13.92
CA LYS A 96 -16.15 -29.23 -13.03
C LYS A 96 -16.63 -27.82 -13.38
N LEU A 97 -16.04 -27.17 -14.40
CA LEU A 97 -16.40 -25.82 -14.82
C LEU A 97 -17.33 -25.88 -16.04
N GLN A 98 -18.45 -25.17 -15.97
CA GLN A 98 -19.32 -24.97 -17.12
C GLN A 98 -18.87 -23.73 -17.90
N LYS A 99 -18.51 -23.91 -19.17
CA LYS A 99 -18.11 -22.82 -20.06
C LYS A 99 -19.30 -22.38 -20.92
N LEU A 100 -19.68 -21.11 -20.80
CA LEU A 100 -20.67 -20.47 -21.67
C LEU A 100 -19.98 -19.55 -22.67
N LYS A 101 -20.40 -19.60 -23.93
CA LYS A 101 -19.98 -18.63 -24.96
C LYS A 101 -21.21 -17.82 -25.34
N ILE A 102 -21.28 -16.58 -24.88
CA ILE A 102 -22.42 -15.69 -25.13
C ILE A 102 -22.00 -14.63 -26.16
N PRO A 103 -22.56 -14.65 -27.39
CA PRO A 103 -22.33 -13.62 -28.38
C PRO A 103 -22.80 -12.24 -27.90
N ALA A 104 -22.24 -11.19 -28.49
CA ALA A 104 -22.64 -9.81 -28.17
C ALA A 104 -24.15 -9.62 -28.34
N ARG A 105 -24.78 -8.93 -27.37
CA ARG A 105 -26.23 -8.61 -27.32
C ARG A 105 -27.17 -9.82 -27.11
N THR A 106 -26.67 -10.93 -26.56
CA THR A 106 -27.49 -12.11 -26.22
C THR A 106 -27.35 -12.47 -24.73
N SER A 107 -28.22 -13.34 -24.22
CA SER A 107 -28.19 -13.85 -22.84
C SER A 107 -28.42 -15.36 -22.81
N ASP A 108 -27.81 -16.04 -21.83
CA ASP A 108 -27.99 -17.47 -21.56
C ASP A 108 -28.12 -17.68 -20.04
N PHE A 109 -28.72 -18.79 -19.62
CA PHE A 109 -29.04 -19.08 -18.22
C PHE A 109 -28.37 -20.36 -17.73
N VAL A 110 -27.84 -20.33 -16.51
CA VAL A 110 -27.32 -21.53 -15.81
C VAL A 110 -28.21 -21.83 -14.62
N SER A 111 -28.81 -23.01 -14.61
CA SER A 111 -29.60 -23.46 -13.46
C SER A 111 -28.66 -24.15 -12.46
N VAL A 112 -28.52 -23.59 -11.26
CA VAL A 112 -27.75 -24.18 -10.16
C VAL A 112 -28.72 -24.83 -9.19
N VAL A 113 -28.57 -26.13 -8.96
CA VAL A 113 -29.29 -26.85 -7.90
C VAL A 113 -28.39 -26.89 -6.69
N VAL A 114 -28.84 -26.29 -5.58
CA VAL A 114 -28.10 -26.29 -4.32
C VAL A 114 -28.65 -27.43 -3.46
N GLU A 115 -27.82 -28.43 -3.18
CA GLU A 115 -28.15 -29.44 -2.17
C GLU A 115 -27.99 -28.82 -0.78
N GLY A 116 -29.05 -28.93 0.03
CA GLY A 116 -29.10 -28.43 1.42
C GLY A 116 -28.68 -29.48 2.44
#